data_AF-A0A3N0X740-F1
#
_entry.id   AF-A0A3N0X740-F1
#
_cell.length_a   1.000
_cell.length_b   1.000
_cell.length_c   1.000
_cell.angle_alpha   90.00
_cell.angle_beta   90.00
_cell.angle_gamma   90.00
#
_symmetry.space_group_name_H-M   'P 1'
#
loop_
_entity.id
_entity.type
_entity.pdbx_description
1 polymer ?
#
loop_
_entity_poly.entity_id
_entity_poly.type
_entity_poly.pdbx_seq_one_letter_code
_entity_poly.pdbx_strand_id
1 'polypeptide(L)'
;MSTIPERSPEIDNSIFTVGKYNVSGKSIINLTNRFYLDISKKFLTDQEFEIMENILLKGYSFQSVSSEFGVSKDSIRYIYKKTFFKIKSVSNLVLEINELKEKRNQLRANYILEYRQLIKRKIGDETSFVDKKISNSHFPFSRRLWNMFEKLDIHKFSDLFAIPLETFPKFRGFKGKCLQEFIQFIEFENLEEKFEGDFFFFKRKFK
;
A
#
# COMPACT_ATOMS: atom_id res chain seq x y z
N MET A 1 -32.31 -57.99 12.09
CA MET A 1 -31.20 -57.14 11.62
C MET A 1 -31.80 -56.06 10.74
N SER A 2 -31.94 -54.84 11.25
CA SER A 2 -32.54 -53.72 10.52
C SER A 2 -31.40 -52.85 9.97
N THR A 3 -31.18 -52.91 8.67
CA THR A 3 -30.27 -52.03 7.93
C THR A 3 -30.84 -50.63 7.93
N ILE A 4 -30.26 -49.74 8.73
CA ILE A 4 -30.50 -48.30 8.64
C ILE A 4 -29.84 -47.83 7.33
N PRO A 5 -30.57 -47.20 6.40
CA PRO A 5 -29.96 -46.70 5.17
C PRO A 5 -28.97 -45.58 5.52
N GLU A 6 -27.73 -45.72 5.07
CA GLU A 6 -26.73 -44.65 5.06
C GLU A 6 -27.30 -43.48 4.23
N ARG A 7 -27.76 -42.44 4.93
CA ARG A 7 -28.16 -41.19 4.29
C ARG A 7 -26.88 -40.47 3.87
N SER A 8 -26.46 -40.66 2.62
CA SER A 8 -25.54 -39.75 1.95
C SER A 8 -26.11 -38.33 2.09
N PRO A 9 -25.29 -37.32 2.43
CA PRO A 9 -25.79 -35.95 2.50
C PRO A 9 -26.31 -35.57 1.11
N GLU A 10 -27.62 -35.38 0.97
CA GLU A 10 -28.23 -34.83 -0.24
C GLU A 10 -27.58 -33.47 -0.49
N ILE A 11 -26.72 -33.42 -1.51
CA ILE A 11 -26.08 -32.18 -1.94
C ILE A 11 -27.19 -31.33 -2.54
N ASP A 12 -27.56 -30.27 -1.83
CA ASP A 12 -28.58 -29.32 -2.27
C ASP A 12 -28.17 -28.72 -3.64
N ASN A 13 -28.96 -29.05 -4.67
CA ASN A 13 -28.79 -28.56 -6.04
C ASN A 13 -29.47 -27.19 -6.24
N SER A 14 -29.89 -26.53 -5.18
CA SER A 14 -30.45 -25.19 -5.22
C SER A 14 -29.53 -24.21 -5.97
N ILE A 15 -30.15 -23.33 -6.75
CA ILE A 15 -29.47 -22.30 -7.53
C ILE A 15 -29.50 -21.02 -6.70
N PHE A 16 -28.32 -20.48 -6.41
CA PHE A 16 -28.16 -19.23 -5.67
C PHE A 16 -27.75 -18.10 -6.62
N THR A 17 -28.27 -16.90 -6.36
CA THR A 17 -27.88 -15.69 -7.08
C THR A 17 -26.77 -14.99 -6.31
N VAL A 18 -25.58 -14.86 -6.94
CA VAL A 18 -24.47 -14.05 -6.40
C VAL A 18 -24.24 -12.90 -7.37
N GLY A 19 -24.76 -11.72 -7.04
CA GLY A 19 -24.75 -10.56 -7.93
C GLY A 19 -25.59 -10.80 -9.19
N LYS A 20 -24.98 -10.80 -10.38
CA LYS A 20 -25.65 -11.04 -11.67
C LYS A 20 -25.61 -12.50 -12.15
N TYR A 21 -25.02 -13.41 -11.37
CA TYR A 21 -24.76 -14.78 -11.80
C TYR A 21 -25.61 -15.78 -11.01
N ASN A 22 -26.21 -16.73 -11.74
CA ASN A 22 -26.84 -17.93 -11.17
C ASN A 22 -25.77 -19.00 -10.98
N VAL A 23 -25.55 -19.44 -9.76
CA VAL A 23 -24.52 -20.44 -9.42
C VAL A 23 -25.17 -21.57 -8.63
N SER A 24 -24.88 -22.83 -8.99
CA SER A 24 -25.40 -23.97 -8.24
C SER A 24 -24.73 -24.08 -6.87
N GLY A 25 -25.48 -24.48 -5.83
CA GLY A 25 -24.96 -24.70 -4.48
C GLY A 25 -23.76 -25.64 -4.44
N LYS A 26 -23.81 -26.71 -5.24
CA LYS A 26 -22.68 -27.63 -5.46
C LYS A 26 -21.42 -26.95 -6.01
N SER A 27 -21.57 -25.98 -6.91
CA SER A 27 -20.44 -25.22 -7.44
C SER A 27 -19.83 -24.28 -6.40
N ILE A 28 -20.64 -23.70 -5.53
CA ILE A 28 -20.16 -22.82 -4.44
C ILE A 28 -19.39 -23.64 -3.41
N ILE A 29 -19.95 -24.78 -2.96
CA ILE A 29 -19.30 -25.68 -2.00
C ILE A 29 -17.95 -26.15 -2.54
N ASN A 30 -17.88 -26.56 -3.81
CA ASN A 30 -16.63 -26.98 -4.43
C ASN A 30 -15.60 -25.84 -4.51
N LEU A 31 -16.04 -24.60 -4.76
CA LEU A 31 -15.14 -23.44 -4.77
C LEU A 31 -14.58 -23.15 -3.37
N THR A 32 -15.42 -23.21 -2.34
CA THR A 32 -15.02 -23.07 -0.94
C THR A 32 -14.05 -24.16 -0.52
N ASN A 33 -14.32 -25.42 -0.89
CA ASN A 33 -13.46 -26.56 -0.59
C ASN A 33 -12.10 -26.47 -1.32
N ARG A 34 -12.10 -26.02 -2.58
CA ARG A 34 -10.85 -25.76 -3.32
C ARG A 34 -10.03 -24.66 -2.66
N PHE A 35 -10.65 -23.53 -2.33
CA PHE A 35 -9.97 -22.44 -1.63
C PHE A 35 -9.39 -22.89 -0.29
N TYR A 36 -10.16 -23.68 0.46
CA TYR A 36 -9.71 -24.29 1.71
C TYR A 36 -8.46 -25.17 1.48
N LEU A 37 -8.48 -26.04 0.46
CA LEU A 37 -7.34 -26.91 0.13
C LEU A 37 -6.11 -26.13 -0.35
N ASP A 38 -6.29 -25.13 -1.21
CA ASP A 38 -5.19 -24.32 -1.74
C ASP A 38 -4.40 -23.63 -0.63
N ILE A 39 -5.11 -23.08 0.36
CA ILE A 39 -4.48 -22.51 1.55
C ILE A 39 -3.88 -23.61 2.43
N SER A 40 -4.58 -24.73 2.59
CA SER A 40 -4.14 -25.86 3.42
C SER A 40 -2.83 -26.48 2.94
N LYS A 41 -2.55 -26.45 1.63
CA LYS A 41 -1.34 -27.03 1.02
C LYS A 41 -0.04 -26.55 1.66
N LYS A 42 -0.03 -25.34 2.23
CA LYS A 42 1.15 -24.79 2.93
C LYS A 42 1.37 -25.36 4.34
N PHE A 43 0.38 -26.05 4.90
CA PHE A 43 0.37 -26.49 6.30
C PHE A 43 0.19 -27.99 6.48
N LEU A 44 -0.23 -28.67 5.42
CA LEU A 44 -0.43 -30.11 5.34
C LEU A 44 0.81 -30.78 4.74
N THR A 45 1.09 -32.01 5.16
CA THR A 45 1.98 -32.90 4.38
C THR A 45 1.28 -33.36 3.10
N ASP A 46 2.02 -33.90 2.14
CA ASP A 46 1.42 -34.42 0.89
C ASP A 46 0.35 -35.49 1.17
N GLN A 47 0.60 -36.38 2.14
CA GLN A 47 -0.36 -37.38 2.58
C GLN A 47 -1.60 -36.76 3.25
N GLU A 48 -1.41 -35.78 4.16
CA GLU A 48 -2.53 -35.08 4.80
C GLU A 48 -3.36 -34.30 3.76
N PHE A 49 -2.71 -33.72 2.75
CA PHE A 49 -3.37 -33.01 1.66
C PHE A 49 -4.23 -33.95 0.82
N GLU A 50 -3.71 -35.12 0.45
CA GLU A 50 -4.44 -36.12 -0.32
C GLU A 50 -5.65 -36.67 0.43
N ILE A 51 -5.50 -36.95 1.74
CA ILE A 51 -6.61 -37.30 2.64
C ILE A 51 -7.71 -36.23 2.59
N MET A 52 -7.33 -34.96 2.68
CA MET A 52 -8.29 -33.85 2.70
C MET A 52 -8.94 -33.63 1.33
N GLU A 53 -8.19 -33.78 0.24
CA GLU A 53 -8.71 -33.69 -1.14
C GLU A 53 -9.75 -34.78 -1.42
N ASN A 54 -9.45 -36.02 -1.02
CA ASN A 54 -10.33 -37.17 -1.19
C ASN A 54 -11.68 -36.97 -0.47
N ILE A 55 -11.66 -36.36 0.71
CA ILE A 55 -12.90 -36.11 1.48
C ILE A 55 -13.64 -34.87 0.94
N LEU A 56 -12.94 -33.76 0.70
CA LEU A 56 -13.57 -32.47 0.39
C LEU A 56 -13.98 -32.30 -1.07
N LEU A 57 -13.26 -32.90 -2.01
CA LEU A 57 -13.53 -32.76 -3.45
C LEU A 57 -14.05 -34.06 -4.08
N LYS A 58 -13.50 -35.21 -3.67
CA LYS A 58 -13.90 -36.52 -4.24
C LYS A 58 -15.06 -37.18 -3.49
N GLY A 59 -15.42 -36.66 -2.31
CA GLY A 59 -16.59 -37.10 -1.54
C GLY A 59 -16.42 -38.47 -0.88
N TYR A 60 -15.19 -38.94 -0.69
CA TYR A 60 -14.91 -40.20 -0.01
C TYR A 60 -15.30 -40.14 1.47
N SER A 61 -15.77 -41.27 2.00
CA SER A 61 -16.16 -41.35 3.40
C SER A 61 -14.93 -41.43 4.30
N PHE A 62 -15.07 -41.03 5.55
CA PHE A 62 -14.00 -41.19 6.54
C PHE A 62 -13.57 -42.65 6.70
N GLN A 63 -14.48 -43.60 6.46
CA GLN A 63 -14.16 -45.03 6.55
C GLN A 63 -13.27 -45.48 5.39
N SER A 64 -13.60 -45.09 4.16
CA SER A 64 -12.81 -45.48 2.98
C SER A 64 -11.41 -44.88 3.04
N VAL A 65 -11.29 -43.59 3.38
CA VAL A 65 -9.99 -42.91 3.50
C VAL A 65 -9.17 -43.44 4.67
N SER A 66 -9.82 -43.80 5.79
CA SER A 66 -9.15 -44.44 6.93
C SER A 66 -8.52 -45.78 6.56
N SER A 67 -9.26 -46.62 5.82
CA SER A 67 -8.78 -47.92 5.35
C SER A 67 -7.70 -47.81 4.27
N GLU A 68 -7.82 -46.86 3.34
CA GLU A 68 -6.88 -46.66 2.23
C GLU A 68 -5.52 -46.12 2.71
N PHE A 69 -5.52 -45.12 3.59
CA PHE A 69 -4.30 -44.45 4.06
C PHE A 69 -3.74 -45.05 5.37
N GLY A 70 -4.38 -46.07 5.94
CA GLY A 70 -3.97 -46.69 7.20
C GLY A 70 -4.02 -45.75 8.42
N VAL A 71 -4.89 -44.75 8.39
CA VAL A 71 -5.02 -43.71 9.43
C VAL A 71 -6.34 -43.85 10.18
N SER A 72 -6.37 -43.53 11.48
CA SER A 72 -7.62 -43.56 12.25
C SER A 72 -8.54 -42.37 11.90
N LYS A 73 -9.84 -42.53 12.12
CA LYS A 73 -10.82 -41.43 11.96
C LYS A 73 -10.49 -40.24 12.85
N ASP A 74 -9.93 -40.47 14.05
CA ASP A 74 -9.51 -39.42 14.96
C ASP A 74 -8.32 -38.63 14.43
N SER A 75 -7.36 -39.29 13.77
CA SER A 75 -6.26 -38.62 13.08
C SER A 75 -6.78 -37.73 11.95
N ILE A 76 -7.75 -38.20 11.15
CA ILE A 76 -8.39 -37.38 10.11
C ILE A 76 -9.08 -36.16 10.73
N ARG A 77 -9.85 -36.36 11.81
CA ARG A 77 -10.51 -35.25 12.53
C ARG A 77 -9.49 -34.26 13.11
N TYR A 78 -8.34 -34.73 13.56
CA TYR A 78 -7.25 -33.89 14.03
C TYR A 78 -6.66 -33.03 12.90
N ILE A 79 -6.43 -33.61 11.72
CA ILE A 79 -5.98 -32.87 10.52
C ILE A 79 -6.97 -31.74 10.20
N TYR A 80 -8.28 -32.04 10.17
CA TYR A 80 -9.32 -31.03 9.98
C TYR A 80 -9.23 -29.90 11.00
N LYS A 81 -9.20 -30.24 12.29
CA LYS A 81 -9.19 -29.26 13.39
C LYS A 81 -7.96 -28.36 13.32
N LYS A 82 -6.77 -28.96 13.15
CA LYS A 82 -5.48 -28.25 13.07
C LYS A 82 -5.48 -27.27 11.88
N THR A 83 -5.91 -27.73 10.72
CA THR A 83 -5.92 -26.93 9.49
C THR A 83 -6.96 -25.81 9.53
N PHE A 84 -8.14 -26.10 10.07
CA PHE A 84 -9.19 -25.10 10.30
C PHE A 84 -8.70 -23.93 11.16
N PHE A 85 -8.05 -24.20 12.30
CA PHE A 85 -7.55 -23.13 13.17
C PHE A 85 -6.48 -22.27 12.49
N LYS A 86 -5.58 -22.89 11.70
CA LYS A 86 -4.58 -22.15 10.92
C LYS A 86 -5.23 -21.26 9.86
N ILE A 87 -6.18 -21.81 9.10
CA ILE A 87 -6.90 -21.03 8.08
C ILE A 87 -7.66 -19.88 8.72
N LYS A 88 -8.36 -20.14 9.83
CA LYS A 88 -9.05 -19.08 10.59
C LYS A 88 -8.10 -17.96 11.01
N SER A 89 -6.91 -18.32 11.51
CA SER A 89 -5.89 -17.34 11.86
C SER A 89 -5.42 -16.52 10.66
N VAL A 90 -5.18 -17.15 9.51
CA VAL A 90 -4.78 -16.47 8.28
C VAL A 90 -5.89 -15.56 7.77
N SER A 91 -7.15 -16.01 7.79
CA SER A 91 -8.30 -15.20 7.39
C SER A 91 -8.43 -13.93 8.23
N ASN A 92 -8.21 -14.02 9.55
CA ASN A 92 -8.22 -12.84 10.42
C ASN A 92 -7.12 -11.83 10.04
N LEU A 93 -5.90 -12.31 9.74
CA LEU A 93 -4.81 -11.43 9.28
C LEU A 93 -5.13 -10.77 7.94
N VAL A 94 -5.79 -11.48 7.03
CA VAL A 94 -6.22 -10.90 5.74
C VAL A 94 -7.26 -9.80 5.94
N LEU A 95 -8.18 -9.96 6.89
CA LEU A 95 -9.14 -8.91 7.27
C LEU A 95 -8.42 -7.67 7.81
N GLU A 96 -7.48 -7.87 8.74
CA GLU A 96 -6.68 -6.77 9.30
C GLU A 96 -5.87 -6.04 8.21
N ILE A 97 -5.27 -6.77 7.27
CA ILE A 97 -4.58 -6.17 6.11
C ILE A 97 -5.53 -5.30 5.28
N ASN A 98 -6.79 -5.74 5.09
CA ASN A 98 -7.77 -4.97 4.33
C ASN A 98 -8.19 -3.71 5.10
N GLU A 99 -8.44 -3.80 6.39
CA GLU A 99 -8.73 -2.64 7.25
C GLU A 99 -7.58 -1.61 7.23
N LEU A 100 -6.33 -2.07 7.30
CA LEU A 100 -5.15 -1.21 7.21
C LEU A 100 -5.03 -0.56 5.82
N LYS A 101 -5.35 -1.27 4.74
CA LYS A 101 -5.38 -0.70 3.39
C LYS A 101 -6.45 0.39 3.26
N GLU A 102 -7.64 0.18 3.82
CA GLU A 102 -8.71 1.18 3.84
C GLU A 102 -8.29 2.43 4.62
N LYS A 103 -7.76 2.24 5.83
CA LYS A 103 -7.24 3.34 6.66
C LYS A 103 -6.13 4.13 5.94
N ARG A 104 -5.20 3.45 5.29
CA ARG A 104 -4.17 4.10 4.46
C ARG A 104 -4.78 4.94 3.34
N ASN A 105 -5.80 4.43 2.66
CA ASN A 105 -6.46 5.16 1.57
C ASN A 105 -7.21 6.39 2.10
N GLN A 106 -7.89 6.28 3.25
CA GLN A 106 -8.54 7.41 3.93
C GLN A 106 -7.52 8.49 4.33
N LEU A 107 -6.41 8.11 4.95
CA LEU A 107 -5.36 9.06 5.34
C LEU A 107 -4.75 9.77 4.12
N ARG A 108 -4.53 9.06 3.02
CA ARG A 108 -4.07 9.66 1.76
C ARG A 108 -5.08 10.68 1.21
N ALA A 109 -6.37 10.35 1.22
CA ALA A 109 -7.41 11.27 0.77
C ALA A 109 -7.47 12.53 1.64
N ASN A 110 -7.41 12.36 2.98
CA ASN A 110 -7.39 13.47 3.93
C ASN A 110 -6.16 14.36 3.72
N TYR A 111 -4.97 13.77 3.58
CA TYR A 111 -3.74 14.53 3.30
C TYR A 111 -3.85 15.35 2.02
N ILE A 112 -4.37 14.77 0.93
CA ILE A 112 -4.57 15.50 -0.34
C ILE A 112 -5.56 16.67 -0.15
N LEU A 113 -6.63 16.47 0.61
CA LEU A 113 -7.60 17.52 0.91
C LEU A 113 -6.99 18.65 1.75
N GLU A 114 -6.30 18.31 2.84
CA GLU A 114 -5.60 19.28 3.70
C GLU A 114 -4.55 20.05 2.93
N TYR A 115 -3.72 19.37 2.14
CA TYR A 115 -2.70 19.99 1.29
C TYR A 115 -3.32 20.96 0.27
N ARG A 116 -4.43 20.59 -0.39
CA ARG A 116 -5.17 21.50 -1.28
C ARG A 116 -5.74 22.72 -0.54
N GLN A 117 -6.21 22.55 0.69
CA GLN A 117 -6.69 23.65 1.51
C GLN A 117 -5.54 24.59 1.93
N LEU A 118 -4.38 24.03 2.28
CA LEU A 118 -3.18 24.80 2.61
C LEU A 118 -2.68 25.61 1.41
N ILE A 119 -2.65 25.03 0.21
CA ILE A 119 -2.33 25.77 -1.03
C ILE A 119 -3.32 26.91 -1.24
N LYS A 120 -4.63 26.66 -1.14
CA LYS A 120 -5.65 27.71 -1.29
C LYS A 120 -5.51 28.84 -0.26
N ARG A 121 -5.13 28.51 0.99
CA ARG A 121 -4.84 29.51 2.04
C ARG A 121 -3.55 30.27 1.75
N LYS A 122 -2.49 29.60 1.29
CA LYS A 122 -1.24 30.23 0.85
C LYS A 122 -1.47 31.21 -0.30
N ILE A 123 -2.32 30.89 -1.29
CA ILE A 123 -2.63 31.80 -2.40
C ILE A 123 -3.29 33.11 -1.92
N GLY A 124 -4.06 33.07 -0.82
CA GLY A 124 -4.59 34.27 -0.18
C GLY A 124 -3.53 35.12 0.56
N ASP A 125 -2.46 34.48 1.02
CA ASP A 125 -1.31 35.10 1.73
C ASP A 125 -0.10 35.40 0.80
N GLU A 126 -0.13 34.90 -0.44
CA GLU A 126 0.98 34.89 -1.41
C GLU A 126 1.38 36.28 -1.87
N THR A 127 0.43 37.21 -1.95
CA THR A 127 0.70 38.63 -2.23
C THR A 127 1.57 39.27 -1.15
N SER A 128 1.52 38.78 0.11
CA SER A 128 2.38 39.29 1.18
C SER A 128 3.75 38.61 1.27
N PHE A 129 3.86 37.34 0.82
CA PHE A 129 5.09 36.55 0.92
C PHE A 129 6.09 36.86 -0.20
N VAL A 130 5.59 37.03 -1.43
CA VAL A 130 6.42 37.33 -2.62
C VAL A 130 7.17 38.67 -2.45
N ASP A 131 6.58 39.62 -1.72
CA ASP A 131 7.17 40.92 -1.42
C ASP A 131 8.15 40.94 -0.23
N LYS A 132 8.31 39.82 0.51
CA LYS A 132 9.25 39.75 1.62
C LYS A 132 10.69 39.83 1.11
N LYS A 133 11.53 40.55 1.85
CA LYS A 133 12.98 40.60 1.58
C LYS A 133 13.61 39.26 1.93
N ILE A 134 14.62 38.84 1.16
CA ILE A 134 15.43 37.65 1.48
C ILE A 134 16.12 37.81 2.84
N SER A 135 16.45 39.05 3.25
CA SER A 135 17.04 39.36 4.55
C SER A 135 16.15 39.00 5.74
N ASN A 136 14.86 38.75 5.51
CA ASN A 136 13.93 38.34 6.55
C ASN A 136 13.90 36.82 6.74
N SER A 137 14.64 36.05 5.92
CA SER A 137 14.82 34.62 6.10
C SER A 137 15.64 34.34 7.37
N HIS A 138 15.30 33.26 8.05
CA HIS A 138 16.08 32.77 9.19
C HIS A 138 17.23 31.84 8.77
N PHE A 139 17.42 31.63 7.47
CA PHE A 139 18.51 30.82 6.95
C PHE A 139 19.87 31.50 7.20
N PRO A 140 20.86 30.79 7.78
CA PRO A 140 22.16 31.36 8.08
C PRO A 140 23.04 31.41 6.82
N PHE A 141 22.79 32.37 5.94
CA PHE A 141 23.56 32.55 4.71
C PHE A 141 25.04 32.83 4.99
N SER A 142 25.90 32.16 4.23
CA SER A 142 27.29 32.50 4.09
C SER A 142 27.44 33.85 3.40
N ARG A 143 28.54 34.54 3.70
CA ARG A 143 28.92 35.78 3.01
C ARG A 143 29.03 35.57 1.50
N ARG A 144 29.38 34.35 1.05
CA ARG A 144 29.52 34.04 -0.37
C ARG A 144 28.16 34.05 -1.07
N LEU A 145 27.14 33.40 -0.51
CA LEU A 145 25.80 33.35 -1.11
C LEU A 145 25.13 34.74 -1.05
N TRP A 146 25.29 35.46 0.06
CA TRP A 146 24.82 36.85 0.18
C TRP A 146 25.38 37.77 -0.92
N ASN A 147 26.70 37.78 -1.11
CA ASN A 147 27.33 38.58 -2.15
C ASN A 147 26.86 38.18 -3.56
N MET A 148 26.42 36.92 -3.76
CA MET A 148 25.88 36.50 -5.05
C MET A 148 24.46 37.04 -5.26
N PHE A 149 23.62 37.05 -4.23
CA PHE A 149 22.29 37.70 -4.31
C PHE A 149 22.41 39.19 -4.58
N GLU A 150 23.31 39.90 -3.92
CA GLU A 150 23.57 41.33 -4.19
C GLU A 150 24.02 41.57 -5.63
N LYS A 151 24.93 40.75 -6.17
CA LYS A 151 25.41 40.87 -7.55
C LYS A 151 24.34 40.59 -8.60
N LEU A 152 23.35 39.77 -8.25
CA LEU A 152 22.25 39.39 -9.11
C LEU A 152 21.01 40.27 -8.87
N ASP A 153 21.13 41.30 -8.03
CA ASP A 153 20.05 42.23 -7.66
C ASP A 153 18.82 41.52 -7.06
N ILE A 154 19.07 40.46 -6.30
CA ILE A 154 18.02 39.65 -5.68
C ILE A 154 17.80 40.14 -4.25
N HIS A 155 16.71 40.87 -4.02
CA HIS A 155 16.39 41.49 -2.74
C HIS A 155 15.16 40.91 -2.07
N LYS A 156 14.21 40.41 -2.87
CA LYS A 156 12.96 39.78 -2.45
C LYS A 156 12.86 38.34 -2.93
N PHE A 157 11.93 37.59 -2.35
CA PHE A 157 11.61 36.25 -2.86
C PHE A 157 11.06 36.29 -4.29
N SER A 158 10.33 37.35 -4.67
CA SER A 158 9.91 37.59 -6.07
C SER A 158 11.07 37.55 -7.06
N ASP A 159 12.16 38.22 -6.72
CA ASP A 159 13.31 38.40 -7.60
C ASP A 159 14.02 37.06 -7.81
N LEU A 160 13.96 36.20 -6.79
CA LEU A 160 14.47 34.84 -6.86
C LEU A 160 13.68 33.97 -7.83
N PHE A 161 12.35 34.03 -7.79
CA PHE A 161 11.48 33.24 -8.65
C PHE A 161 11.46 33.73 -10.10
N ALA A 162 11.84 34.99 -10.34
CA ALA A 162 11.97 35.53 -11.69
C ALA A 162 13.13 34.88 -12.49
N ILE A 163 14.08 34.24 -11.81
CA ILE A 163 15.22 33.58 -12.44
C ILE A 163 14.97 32.06 -12.48
N PRO A 164 14.96 31.41 -13.66
CA PRO A 164 14.84 29.97 -13.75
C PRO A 164 15.99 29.24 -13.03
N LEU A 165 15.68 28.15 -12.32
CA LEU A 165 16.67 27.40 -11.52
C LEU A 165 17.93 27.02 -12.29
N GLU A 166 17.77 26.56 -13.53
CA GLU A 166 18.87 26.13 -14.39
C GLU A 166 19.85 27.25 -14.78
N THR A 167 19.45 28.51 -14.58
CA THR A 167 20.27 29.68 -14.87
C THR A 167 21.27 29.94 -13.75
N PHE A 168 20.94 29.62 -12.50
CA PHE A 168 21.82 29.90 -11.36
C PHE A 168 23.23 29.29 -11.51
N PRO A 169 23.41 28.00 -11.87
CA PRO A 169 24.74 27.41 -12.05
C PRO A 169 25.59 28.04 -13.17
N LYS A 170 24.96 28.80 -14.09
CA LYS A 170 25.64 29.49 -15.19
C LYS A 170 26.32 30.78 -14.72
N PHE A 171 25.90 31.36 -13.59
CA PHE A 171 26.55 32.55 -13.05
C PHE A 171 27.94 32.25 -12.49
N ARG A 172 28.89 33.13 -12.82
CA ARG A 172 30.28 32.99 -12.37
C ARG A 172 30.35 33.09 -10.84
N GLY A 173 30.74 31.99 -10.19
CA GLY A 173 30.85 31.90 -8.73
C GLY A 173 29.72 31.10 -8.07
N PHE A 174 28.62 30.84 -8.78
CA PHE A 174 27.45 30.10 -8.29
C PHE A 174 27.61 28.59 -8.53
N LYS A 175 28.65 28.00 -7.92
CA LYS A 175 29.03 26.59 -8.12
C LYS A 175 29.48 25.95 -6.81
N GLY A 176 29.48 24.62 -6.79
CA GLY A 176 29.94 23.83 -5.64
C GLY A 176 29.19 24.19 -4.37
N LYS A 177 29.92 24.55 -3.31
CA LYS A 177 29.34 24.86 -1.99
C LYS A 177 28.28 25.97 -2.01
N CYS A 178 28.45 27.01 -2.84
CA CYS A 178 27.47 28.10 -2.93
C CYS A 178 26.14 27.64 -3.54
N LEU A 179 26.19 26.72 -4.50
CA LEU A 179 25.00 26.14 -5.12
C LEU A 179 24.32 25.13 -4.18
N GLN A 180 25.10 24.35 -3.43
CA GLN A 180 24.56 23.45 -2.40
C GLN A 180 23.86 24.23 -1.28
N GLU A 181 24.47 25.33 -0.82
CA GLU A 181 23.88 26.23 0.17
C GLU A 181 22.58 26.86 -0.35
N PHE A 182 22.56 27.26 -1.63
CA PHE A 182 21.35 27.78 -2.26
C PHE A 182 20.20 26.76 -2.29
N ILE A 183 20.50 25.49 -2.58
CA ILE A 183 19.52 24.40 -2.52
C ILE A 183 19.01 24.24 -1.08
N GLN A 184 19.90 24.27 -0.08
CA GLN A 184 19.50 24.18 1.33
C GLN A 184 18.62 25.35 1.76
N PHE A 185 18.89 26.56 1.27
CA PHE A 185 18.04 27.73 1.51
C PHE A 185 16.63 27.53 0.94
N ILE A 186 16.52 27.05 -0.31
CA ILE A 186 15.22 26.75 -0.93
C ILE A 186 14.43 25.72 -0.10
N GLU A 187 15.11 24.68 0.40
CA GLU A 187 14.49 23.65 1.25
C GLU A 187 14.09 24.20 2.63
N PHE A 188 14.95 25.00 3.24
CA PHE A 188 14.71 25.57 4.56
C PHE A 188 13.47 26.48 4.58
N GLU A 189 13.33 27.33 3.55
CA GLU A 189 12.19 28.25 3.42
C GLU A 189 10.96 27.60 2.74
N ASN A 190 11.03 26.30 2.41
CA ASN A 190 9.97 25.54 1.71
C ASN A 190 9.50 26.20 0.40
N LEU A 191 10.45 26.59 -0.46
CA LEU A 191 10.21 27.32 -1.71
C LEU A 191 10.13 26.43 -2.94
N GLU A 192 10.22 25.10 -2.81
CA GLU A 192 10.35 24.16 -3.92
C GLU A 192 9.20 24.25 -4.93
N GLU A 193 7.99 24.43 -4.42
CA GLU A 193 6.76 24.52 -5.22
C GLU A 193 6.72 25.78 -6.09
N LYS A 194 7.51 26.81 -5.77
CA LYS A 194 7.59 28.05 -6.56
C LYS A 194 8.38 27.90 -7.85
N PHE A 195 9.08 26.78 -8.02
CA PHE A 195 9.82 26.45 -9.23
C PHE A 195 9.15 25.33 -10.05
N GLU A 196 7.80 25.28 -10.03
CA GLU A 196 6.94 24.45 -10.90
C GLU A 196 7.32 22.95 -11.01
N GLY A 197 7.99 22.39 -10.00
CA GLY A 197 8.41 20.98 -9.98
C GLY A 197 9.81 20.70 -10.55
N ASP A 198 10.49 21.70 -11.11
CA ASP A 198 11.86 21.55 -11.65
C ASP A 198 12.92 21.39 -10.54
N PHE A 199 12.58 21.80 -9.32
CA PHE A 199 13.50 21.74 -8.19
C PHE A 199 13.98 20.33 -7.88
N PHE A 200 13.13 19.30 -8.03
CA PHE A 200 13.52 17.91 -7.80
C PHE A 200 14.67 17.47 -8.71
N PHE A 201 14.58 17.77 -10.01
CA PHE A 201 15.61 17.44 -10.99
C PHE A 201 16.86 18.30 -10.79
N PHE A 202 16.66 19.58 -10.50
CA PHE A 202 17.74 20.52 -10.21
C PHE A 202 18.59 20.07 -9.02
N LYS A 203 17.94 19.77 -7.89
CA LYS A 203 18.60 19.26 -6.68
C LYS A 203 19.36 17.97 -6.97
N ARG A 204 18.77 17.01 -7.68
CA ARG A 204 19.43 15.74 -8.01
C ARG A 204 20.70 15.94 -8.85
N LYS A 205 20.74 16.96 -9.70
CA LYS A 205 21.88 17.26 -10.57
C LYS A 205 23.05 17.93 -9.83
N PHE A 206 22.77 18.66 -8.75
CA PHE A 206 23.75 19.55 -8.10
C PHE A 206 23.96 19.30 -6.60
N LYS A 207 23.31 18.29 -6.03
CA LYS A 207 23.56 17.77 -4.69
C LYS A 207 24.79 16.87 -4.69
#